data_AF-A0A2W6D9L4-F1
#
_entry.id   AF-A0A2W6D9L4-F1
#
_cell.length_a   1.000
_cell.length_b   1.000
_cell.length_c   1.000
_cell.angle_alpha   90.00
_cell.angle_beta   90.00
_cell.angle_gamma   90.00
#
_symmetry.space_group_name_H-M   'P 1'
#
loop_
_entity.id
_entity.type
_entity.pdbx_description
1 polymer ?
#
loop_
_entity_poly.entity_id
_entity_poly.type
_entity_poly.pdbx_seq_one_letter_code
_entity_poly.pdbx_strand_id
1 'polypeptide(L)'
;MPSRVQRLDAELVRRGLARSREHAVELITAGRVQVRGVLATKAASGVDNGTPVRVTADSDDPGYASRGGHKLAGALAAFPDINVAGKRCLDAGASTGGFTDVLLRAGAAAVVAVDVGYGQLAWGVRSDDRVQVIDRTNVRSLTPAQIGGRAQLTVADLSFISLALVLPALAACTESDGDLFPMVKPQFEVGRERLGSGGVVRDPQLRAGAVLSVAHAAAALGWYPAGVVASPLPGPAGNVEFFLWLRRTGRAMIDDGQIAHIVTTAEEAQ
;
A
#
# COMPACT_ATOMS: atom_id res chain seq x y z
N MET A 1 -38.89 -1.48 -17.30
CA MET A 1 -38.08 -1.23 -16.08
C MET A 1 -37.27 0.03 -16.32
N PRO A 2 -37.38 1.09 -15.50
CA PRO A 2 -36.58 2.29 -15.71
C PRO A 2 -35.10 1.95 -15.64
N SER A 3 -34.29 2.52 -16.55
CA SER A 3 -32.85 2.32 -16.54
C SER A 3 -32.29 2.92 -15.26
N ARG A 4 -31.70 2.08 -14.42
CA ARG A 4 -31.05 2.54 -13.19
C ARG A 4 -29.70 3.12 -13.60
N VAL A 5 -29.61 4.45 -13.65
CA VAL A 5 -28.34 5.16 -13.85
C VAL A 5 -27.47 4.94 -12.62
N GLN A 6 -26.27 4.37 -12.81
CA GLN A 6 -25.28 4.20 -11.76
C GLN A 6 -23.97 4.88 -12.14
N ARG A 7 -23.13 5.15 -11.16
CA ARG A 7 -21.77 5.63 -11.43
C ARG A 7 -20.99 4.58 -12.21
N LEU A 8 -20.20 5.00 -13.18
CA LEU A 8 -19.40 4.12 -14.03
C LEU A 8 -18.47 3.21 -13.22
N ASP A 9 -17.84 3.73 -12.17
CA ASP A 9 -17.00 2.92 -11.27
C ASP A 9 -17.76 1.74 -10.64
N ALA A 10 -18.95 1.99 -10.11
CA ALA A 10 -19.81 0.97 -9.53
C ALA A 10 -20.36 0.01 -10.60
N GLU A 11 -20.70 0.53 -11.79
CA GLU A 11 -21.23 -0.27 -12.88
C GLU A 11 -20.18 -1.23 -13.48
N LEU A 12 -18.92 -0.81 -13.55
CA LEU A 12 -17.80 -1.68 -13.96
C LEU A 12 -17.64 -2.86 -13.00
N VAL A 13 -17.69 -2.63 -11.70
CA VAL A 13 -17.63 -3.70 -10.68
C VAL A 13 -18.84 -4.62 -10.80
N ARG A 14 -20.05 -4.05 -10.91
CA ARG A 14 -21.30 -4.82 -11.03
C ARG A 14 -21.30 -5.75 -12.25
N ARG A 15 -20.70 -5.33 -13.36
CA ARG A 15 -20.55 -6.12 -14.59
C ARG A 15 -19.39 -7.11 -14.56
N GLY A 16 -18.62 -7.16 -13.47
CA GLY A 16 -17.40 -7.97 -13.39
C GLY A 16 -16.27 -7.48 -14.31
N LEU A 17 -16.36 -6.24 -14.80
CA LEU A 17 -15.34 -5.61 -15.66
C LEU A 17 -14.21 -4.97 -14.84
N ALA A 18 -14.43 -4.78 -13.54
CA ALA A 18 -13.43 -4.35 -12.58
C ALA A 18 -13.59 -5.14 -11.28
N ARG A 19 -12.48 -5.34 -10.55
CA ARG A 19 -12.42 -6.19 -9.35
C ARG A 19 -12.81 -5.45 -8.06
N SER A 20 -12.68 -4.13 -8.07
CA SER A 20 -13.06 -3.20 -7.00
C SER A 20 -13.38 -1.84 -7.60
N ARG A 21 -13.97 -0.92 -6.81
CA ARG A 21 -14.26 0.44 -7.30
C ARG A 21 -12.97 1.22 -7.55
N GLU A 22 -11.95 1.02 -6.72
CA GLU A 22 -10.61 1.56 -6.92
C GLU A 22 -10.02 1.07 -8.25
N HIS A 23 -10.07 -0.23 -8.53
CA HIS A 23 -9.61 -0.78 -9.81
C HIS A 23 -10.42 -0.20 -10.99
N ALA A 24 -11.73 0.01 -10.82
CA ALA A 24 -12.55 0.66 -11.85
C ALA A 24 -12.08 2.11 -12.13
N VAL A 25 -11.75 2.88 -11.09
CA VAL A 25 -11.18 4.23 -11.22
C VAL A 25 -9.83 4.16 -11.95
N GLU A 26 -8.97 3.22 -11.59
CA GLU A 26 -7.66 3.01 -12.22
C GLU A 26 -7.79 2.74 -13.72
N LEU A 27 -8.67 1.82 -14.12
CA LEU A 27 -8.93 1.52 -15.54
C LEU A 27 -9.40 2.77 -16.31
N ILE A 28 -10.23 3.61 -15.69
CA ILE A 28 -10.73 4.85 -16.29
C ILE A 28 -9.60 5.87 -16.42
N THR A 29 -8.83 6.09 -15.37
CA THR A 29 -7.68 7.02 -15.37
C THR A 29 -6.60 6.59 -16.36
N ALA A 30 -6.39 5.28 -16.53
CA ALA A 30 -5.47 4.72 -17.51
C ALA A 30 -5.99 4.76 -18.97
N GLY A 31 -7.19 5.31 -19.21
CA GLY A 31 -7.76 5.34 -20.56
C GLY A 31 -8.12 3.96 -21.12
N ARG A 32 -8.44 3.01 -20.24
CA ARG A 32 -8.78 1.62 -20.63
C ARG A 32 -10.27 1.38 -20.72
N VAL A 33 -11.10 2.33 -20.30
CA VAL A 33 -12.56 2.19 -20.30
C VAL A 33 -13.18 3.04 -21.41
N GLN A 34 -14.00 2.41 -22.25
CA GLN A 34 -14.82 3.09 -23.24
C GLN A 34 -16.31 2.91 -22.94
N VAL A 35 -17.06 4.00 -22.98
CA VAL A 35 -18.52 4.03 -22.86
C VAL A 35 -19.09 4.48 -24.19
N ARG A 36 -19.91 3.63 -24.85
CA ARG A 36 -20.41 3.88 -26.22
C ARG A 36 -19.29 4.18 -27.24
N GLY A 37 -18.13 3.53 -27.08
CA GLY A 37 -16.96 3.72 -27.95
C GLY A 37 -16.15 4.99 -27.68
N VAL A 38 -16.54 5.81 -26.70
CA VAL A 38 -15.80 7.01 -26.28
C VAL A 38 -15.03 6.74 -25.01
N LEU A 39 -13.79 7.20 -24.94
CA LEU A 39 -12.95 7.09 -23.75
C LEU A 39 -13.62 7.72 -22.53
N ALA A 40 -13.80 6.94 -21.48
CA ALA A 40 -14.28 7.45 -20.20
C ALA A 40 -13.14 8.13 -19.46
N THR A 41 -13.37 9.35 -18.98
CA THR A 41 -12.39 10.13 -18.21
C THR A 41 -12.83 10.37 -16.76
N LYS A 42 -14.10 10.08 -16.43
CA LYS A 42 -14.70 10.35 -15.13
C LYS A 42 -15.39 9.11 -14.58
N ALA A 43 -14.88 8.59 -13.48
CA ALA A 43 -15.46 7.47 -12.73
C ALA A 43 -16.88 7.73 -12.20
N ALA A 44 -17.18 8.98 -11.88
CA ALA A 44 -18.48 9.40 -11.37
C ALA A 44 -19.56 9.55 -12.45
N SER A 45 -19.23 9.41 -13.74
CA SER A 45 -20.19 9.54 -14.84
C SER A 45 -21.35 8.56 -14.69
N GLY A 46 -22.57 9.04 -14.86
CA GLY A 46 -23.77 8.20 -14.86
C GLY A 46 -23.84 7.33 -16.11
N VAL A 47 -24.05 6.03 -15.92
CA VAL A 47 -24.18 5.03 -16.97
C VAL A 47 -25.40 4.17 -16.68
N ASP A 48 -26.28 4.04 -17.69
CA ASP A 48 -27.41 3.13 -17.64
C ASP A 48 -26.95 1.67 -17.72
N ASN A 49 -27.68 0.77 -17.05
CA ASN A 49 -27.43 -0.67 -17.08
C ASN A 49 -27.30 -1.26 -18.50
N GLY A 50 -27.98 -0.70 -19.50
CA GLY A 50 -27.93 -1.16 -20.90
C GLY A 50 -26.85 -0.48 -21.76
N THR A 51 -26.17 0.54 -21.25
CA THR A 51 -25.16 1.27 -22.03
C THR A 51 -23.94 0.38 -22.28
N PRO A 52 -23.47 0.20 -23.53
CA PRO A 52 -22.26 -0.57 -23.82
C PRO A 52 -21.02 0.03 -23.15
N VAL A 53 -20.31 -0.82 -22.41
CA VAL A 53 -19.04 -0.48 -21.75
C VAL A 53 -18.02 -1.54 -22.15
N ARG A 54 -16.85 -1.11 -22.60
CA ARG A 54 -15.72 -1.96 -22.95
C ARG A 54 -14.53 -1.58 -22.07
N VAL A 55 -13.84 -2.58 -21.55
CA VAL A 55 -12.57 -2.42 -20.84
C VAL A 55 -11.50 -3.10 -21.67
N THR A 56 -10.45 -2.36 -22.01
CA THR A 56 -9.23 -2.93 -22.60
C THR A 56 -8.43 -3.56 -21.48
N ALA A 57 -8.24 -4.88 -21.54
CA ALA A 57 -7.43 -5.59 -20.56
C ALA A 57 -5.99 -5.09 -20.59
N ASP A 58 -5.34 -5.14 -19.43
CA ASP A 58 -3.89 -4.97 -19.34
C ASP A 58 -3.23 -6.32 -19.44
N SER A 59 -2.57 -6.61 -20.56
CA SER A 59 -1.82 -7.86 -20.75
C SER A 59 -0.65 -7.99 -19.77
N ASP A 60 -0.14 -6.87 -19.27
CA ASP A 60 1.02 -6.82 -18.39
C ASP A 60 0.65 -6.58 -16.91
N ASP A 61 -0.64 -6.49 -16.56
CA ASP A 61 -1.08 -6.42 -15.15
C ASP A 61 -0.97 -7.82 -14.53
N PRO A 62 -0.06 -8.08 -13.57
CA PRO A 62 -0.02 -9.32 -12.79
C PRO A 62 -1.34 -9.61 -12.05
N GLY A 63 -2.28 -8.68 -12.07
CA GLY A 63 -3.64 -8.88 -11.61
C GLY A 63 -3.72 -8.80 -10.10
N TYR A 64 -2.91 -7.96 -9.45
CA TYR A 64 -3.00 -7.73 -8.00
C TYR A 64 -4.30 -7.02 -7.62
N ALA A 65 -4.84 -7.26 -6.43
CA ALA A 65 -6.13 -6.68 -5.98
C ALA A 65 -6.20 -5.13 -6.09
N SER A 66 -5.07 -4.44 -6.07
CA SER A 66 -4.96 -3.00 -6.36
C SER A 66 -3.54 -2.60 -6.79
N ARG A 67 -3.35 -1.34 -7.19
CA ARG A 67 -2.02 -0.73 -7.41
C ARG A 67 -1.05 -0.90 -6.23
N GLY A 68 -1.55 -1.00 -5.01
CA GLY A 68 -0.74 -1.28 -3.83
C GLY A 68 0.09 -2.57 -4.00
N GLY A 69 -0.48 -3.60 -4.62
CA GLY A 69 0.25 -4.86 -4.85
C GLY A 69 1.51 -4.68 -5.68
N HIS A 70 1.48 -3.86 -6.73
CA HIS A 70 2.67 -3.56 -7.54
C HIS A 70 3.78 -2.89 -6.72
N LYS A 71 3.39 -2.03 -5.77
CA LYS A 71 4.35 -1.34 -4.90
C LYS A 71 5.09 -2.32 -4.01
N LEU A 72 4.36 -3.16 -3.28
CA LEU A 72 4.98 -4.15 -2.39
C LEU A 72 5.76 -5.21 -3.18
N ALA A 73 5.24 -5.68 -4.31
CA ALA A 73 5.94 -6.66 -5.14
C ALA A 73 7.30 -6.14 -5.62
N GLY A 74 7.36 -4.90 -6.13
CA GLY A 74 8.63 -4.29 -6.53
C GLY A 74 9.57 -4.05 -5.35
N ALA A 75 9.04 -3.66 -4.19
CA ALA A 75 9.83 -3.44 -2.99
C ALA A 75 10.44 -4.75 -2.44
N LEU A 76 9.67 -5.85 -2.44
CA LEU A 76 10.18 -7.18 -2.05
C LEU A 76 11.21 -7.71 -3.06
N ALA A 77 11.03 -7.44 -4.35
CA ALA A 77 12.02 -7.81 -5.36
C ALA A 77 13.38 -7.09 -5.16
N ALA A 78 13.36 -5.86 -4.62
CA ALA A 78 14.58 -5.13 -4.28
C ALA A 78 15.29 -5.65 -3.02
N PHE A 79 14.59 -6.39 -2.16
CA PHE A 79 15.12 -6.97 -0.93
C PHE A 79 14.84 -8.48 -0.86
N PRO A 80 15.58 -9.30 -1.62
CA PRO A 80 15.37 -10.76 -1.65
C PRO A 80 15.61 -11.44 -0.28
N ASP A 81 16.31 -10.76 0.63
CA ASP A 81 16.51 -11.22 2.01
C ASP A 81 15.23 -11.17 2.86
N ILE A 82 14.20 -10.43 2.45
CA ILE A 82 12.88 -10.45 3.07
C ILE A 82 12.11 -11.67 2.56
N ASN A 83 12.34 -12.81 3.20
CA ASN A 83 11.56 -14.01 2.90
C ASN A 83 10.10 -13.84 3.34
N VAL A 84 9.13 -14.17 2.48
CA VAL A 84 7.68 -14.19 2.81
C VAL A 84 7.16 -15.62 2.97
N ALA A 85 7.76 -16.58 2.25
CA ALA A 85 7.26 -17.94 2.16
C ALA A 85 7.23 -18.62 3.54
N GLY A 86 6.09 -19.20 3.88
CA GLY A 86 5.85 -19.88 5.14
C GLY A 86 5.71 -18.95 6.36
N LYS A 87 5.83 -17.63 6.20
CA LYS A 87 5.73 -16.69 7.31
C LYS A 87 4.28 -16.33 7.64
N ARG A 88 4.05 -16.00 8.91
CA ARG A 88 2.86 -15.24 9.34
C ARG A 88 3.11 -13.75 9.13
N CYS A 89 2.24 -13.09 8.39
CA CYS A 89 2.37 -11.69 8.02
C CYS A 89 1.25 -10.82 8.62
N LEU A 90 1.56 -9.55 8.84
CA LEU A 90 0.60 -8.49 9.16
C LEU A 90 0.58 -7.47 8.01
N ASP A 91 -0.60 -7.22 7.47
CA ASP A 91 -0.87 -6.12 6.53
C ASP A 91 -1.64 -5.01 7.26
N ALA A 92 -0.93 -3.94 7.65
CA ALA A 92 -1.48 -2.81 8.38
C ALA A 92 -1.91 -1.69 7.41
N GLY A 93 -3.22 -1.54 7.22
CA GLY A 93 -3.81 -0.68 6.19
C GLY A 93 -4.15 -1.44 4.91
N ALA A 94 -4.74 -2.64 5.05
CA ALA A 94 -4.93 -3.58 3.95
C ALA A 94 -5.79 -3.03 2.80
N SER A 95 -6.71 -2.11 3.08
CA SER A 95 -7.61 -1.49 2.12
C SER A 95 -8.32 -2.53 1.23
N THR A 96 -8.10 -2.47 -0.08
CA THR A 96 -8.64 -3.43 -1.07
C THR A 96 -7.93 -4.77 -1.08
N GLY A 97 -6.83 -4.94 -0.32
CA GLY A 97 -6.09 -6.18 -0.16
C GLY A 97 -4.88 -6.32 -1.10
N GLY A 98 -4.34 -5.23 -1.64
CA GLY A 98 -3.22 -5.27 -2.59
C GLY A 98 -1.95 -5.89 -2.00
N PHE A 99 -1.56 -5.46 -0.79
CA PHE A 99 -0.39 -6.01 -0.10
C PHE A 99 -0.66 -7.45 0.38
N THR A 100 -1.83 -7.70 0.97
CA THR A 100 -2.27 -9.06 1.33
C THR A 100 -2.17 -10.03 0.16
N ASP A 101 -2.66 -9.66 -1.04
CA ASP A 101 -2.58 -10.50 -2.25
C ASP A 101 -1.13 -10.84 -2.63
N VAL A 102 -0.22 -9.86 -2.59
CA VAL A 102 1.22 -10.08 -2.82
C VAL A 102 1.80 -11.07 -1.81
N LEU A 103 1.50 -10.90 -0.53
CA LEU A 103 1.99 -11.79 0.53
C LEU A 103 1.49 -13.23 0.33
N LEU A 104 0.21 -13.41 -0.01
CA LEU A 104 -0.37 -14.72 -0.27
C LEU A 104 0.27 -15.42 -1.47
N ARG A 105 0.53 -14.67 -2.56
CA ARG A 105 1.21 -15.19 -3.76
C ARG A 105 2.68 -15.50 -3.53
N ALA A 106 3.34 -14.71 -2.66
CA ALA A 106 4.71 -14.96 -2.23
C ALA A 106 4.81 -16.10 -1.19
N GLY A 107 3.70 -16.78 -0.88
CA GLY A 107 3.70 -18.00 -0.09
C GLY A 107 3.55 -17.80 1.42
N ALA A 108 3.04 -16.66 1.87
CA ALA A 108 2.71 -16.46 3.29
C ALA A 108 1.82 -17.60 3.81
N ALA A 109 2.13 -18.10 5.00
CA ALA A 109 1.34 -19.13 5.67
C ALA A 109 0.03 -18.59 6.24
N ALA A 110 0.05 -17.33 6.70
CA ALA A 110 -1.13 -16.60 7.16
C ALA A 110 -0.91 -15.10 6.99
N VAL A 111 -1.97 -14.35 6.71
CA VAL A 111 -1.95 -12.88 6.65
C VAL A 111 -3.07 -12.31 7.52
N VAL A 112 -2.71 -11.50 8.50
CA VAL A 112 -3.69 -10.69 9.25
C VAL A 112 -3.81 -9.35 8.54
N ALA A 113 -4.96 -9.10 7.94
CA ALA A 113 -5.26 -7.88 7.20
C ALA A 113 -6.07 -6.92 8.10
N VAL A 114 -5.45 -5.81 8.50
CA VAL A 114 -6.06 -4.82 9.39
C VAL A 114 -6.40 -3.57 8.61
N ASP A 115 -7.63 -3.07 8.77
CA ASP A 115 -8.03 -1.78 8.20
C ASP A 115 -8.97 -0.99 9.13
N VAL A 116 -8.96 0.33 9.00
CA VAL A 116 -9.90 1.24 9.69
C VAL A 116 -11.27 1.27 9.03
N GLY A 117 -11.34 0.94 7.74
CA GLY A 117 -12.56 0.75 6.98
C GLY A 117 -13.28 -0.54 7.35
N TYR A 118 -14.39 -0.78 6.66
CA TYR A 118 -15.18 -2.01 6.81
C TYR A 118 -15.46 -2.59 5.44
N GLY A 119 -15.17 -3.89 5.26
CA GLY A 119 -15.55 -4.61 4.04
C GLY A 119 -14.83 -4.14 2.77
N GLN A 120 -13.60 -3.62 2.90
CA GLN A 120 -12.86 -3.06 1.75
C GLN A 120 -12.11 -4.12 0.94
N LEU A 121 -11.65 -5.20 1.57
CA LEU A 121 -10.87 -6.24 0.88
C LEU A 121 -11.66 -6.85 -0.28
N ALA A 122 -10.99 -7.02 -1.42
CA ALA A 122 -11.53 -7.72 -2.57
C ALA A 122 -11.94 -9.16 -2.19
N TRP A 123 -13.08 -9.62 -2.70
CA TRP A 123 -13.68 -10.89 -2.29
C TRP A 123 -12.74 -12.09 -2.43
N GLY A 124 -11.95 -12.15 -3.50
CA GLY A 124 -10.98 -13.23 -3.72
C GLY A 124 -9.88 -13.29 -2.66
N VAL A 125 -9.43 -12.13 -2.15
CA VAL A 125 -8.44 -12.06 -1.07
C VAL A 125 -9.10 -12.38 0.27
N ARG A 126 -10.28 -11.80 0.51
CA ARG A 126 -11.05 -11.97 1.77
C ARG A 126 -11.47 -13.43 2.01
N SER A 127 -11.65 -14.22 0.96
CA SER A 127 -12.15 -15.60 1.05
C SER A 127 -11.04 -16.65 1.09
N ASP A 128 -9.76 -16.25 1.07
CA ASP A 128 -8.63 -17.16 1.23
C ASP A 128 -8.52 -17.58 2.71
N ASP A 129 -8.46 -18.88 2.98
CA ASP A 129 -8.42 -19.45 4.35
C ASP A 129 -7.19 -19.00 5.16
N ARG A 130 -6.16 -18.48 4.48
CA ARG A 130 -4.95 -17.93 5.12
C ARG A 130 -5.15 -16.49 5.60
N VAL A 131 -6.26 -15.84 5.27
CA VAL A 131 -6.51 -14.42 5.59
C VAL A 131 -7.42 -14.27 6.79
N GLN A 132 -6.91 -13.57 7.81
CA GLN A 132 -7.72 -13.08 8.92
C GLN A 132 -7.99 -11.59 8.73
N VAL A 133 -9.26 -11.20 8.57
CA VAL A 133 -9.65 -9.79 8.42
C VAL A 133 -9.99 -9.17 9.77
N ILE A 134 -9.41 -8.02 10.06
CA ILE A 134 -9.70 -7.19 11.23
C ILE A 134 -10.08 -5.79 10.74
N ASP A 135 -11.38 -5.63 10.47
CA ASP A 135 -11.97 -4.35 10.05
C ASP A 135 -12.15 -3.38 11.25
N ARG A 136 -12.42 -2.11 10.96
CA ARG A 136 -12.73 -1.05 11.93
C ARG A 136 -11.70 -0.88 13.05
N THR A 137 -10.44 -1.18 12.77
CA THR A 137 -9.39 -1.18 13.78
C THR A 137 -8.30 -0.17 13.42
N ASN A 138 -8.06 0.76 14.35
CA ASN A 138 -6.96 1.70 14.21
C ASN A 138 -5.63 1.01 14.58
N VAL A 139 -4.70 1.02 13.64
CA VAL A 139 -3.38 0.40 13.81
C VAL A 139 -2.58 0.98 14.99
N ARG A 140 -2.85 2.22 15.41
CA ARG A 140 -2.21 2.84 16.59
C ARG A 140 -2.48 2.09 17.89
N SER A 141 -3.62 1.40 17.97
CA SER A 141 -4.04 0.64 19.15
C SER A 141 -3.89 -0.87 18.96
N LEU A 142 -3.20 -1.30 17.90
CA LEU A 142 -3.04 -2.72 17.60
C LEU A 142 -2.13 -3.38 18.65
N THR A 143 -2.52 -4.58 19.06
CA THR A 143 -1.77 -5.41 20.02
C THR A 143 -1.57 -6.82 19.45
N PRO A 144 -0.52 -7.54 19.89
CA PRO A 144 -0.32 -8.94 19.49
C PRO A 144 -1.52 -9.83 19.76
N ALA A 145 -2.24 -9.60 20.88
CA ALA A 145 -3.41 -10.38 21.24
C ALA A 145 -4.54 -10.22 20.21
N GLN A 146 -4.80 -8.99 19.75
CA GLN A 146 -5.85 -8.72 18.76
C GLN A 146 -5.59 -9.40 17.42
N ILE A 147 -4.33 -9.51 17.02
CA ILE A 147 -3.96 -10.18 15.77
C ILE A 147 -3.75 -11.69 15.95
N GLY A 148 -3.76 -12.23 17.18
CA GLY A 148 -3.55 -13.66 17.44
C GLY A 148 -2.08 -14.09 17.46
N GLY A 149 -1.17 -13.21 17.86
CA GLY A 149 0.27 -13.46 17.95
C GLY A 149 1.11 -12.46 17.15
N ARG A 150 2.43 -12.45 17.36
CA ARG A 150 3.34 -11.56 16.62
C ARG A 150 3.55 -12.05 15.19
N ALA A 151 3.71 -11.13 14.25
CA ALA A 151 3.99 -11.43 12.85
C ALA A 151 5.51 -11.51 12.62
N GLN A 152 5.93 -12.37 11.72
CA GLN A 152 7.33 -12.50 11.29
C GLN A 152 7.68 -11.46 10.21
N LEU A 153 6.66 -10.94 9.50
CA LEU A 153 6.78 -9.83 8.56
C LEU A 153 5.56 -8.91 8.72
N THR A 154 5.80 -7.64 8.98
CA THR A 154 4.74 -6.62 9.00
C THR A 154 4.97 -5.62 7.88
N VAL A 155 4.00 -5.48 7.00
CA VAL A 155 3.95 -4.44 5.96
C VAL A 155 2.91 -3.40 6.35
N ALA A 156 3.10 -2.15 5.95
CA ALA A 156 2.15 -1.08 6.25
C ALA A 156 2.04 -0.07 5.11
N ASP A 157 0.82 0.12 4.60
CA ASP A 157 0.45 1.17 3.64
C ASP A 157 -0.62 2.08 4.24
N LEU A 158 -0.17 3.08 4.99
CA LEU A 158 -1.06 3.95 5.76
C LEU A 158 -1.15 5.33 5.11
N SER A 159 -2.32 5.95 5.20
CA SER A 159 -2.55 7.30 4.67
C SER A 159 -3.08 8.22 5.77
N PHE A 160 -2.79 9.52 5.66
CA PHE A 160 -3.26 10.55 6.59
C PHE A 160 -2.76 10.39 8.03
N ILE A 161 -1.68 9.64 8.24
CA ILE A 161 -1.04 9.43 9.54
C ILE A 161 0.47 9.31 9.35
N SER A 162 1.24 9.91 10.27
CA SER A 162 2.69 9.73 10.33
C SER A 162 3.03 8.34 10.88
N LEU A 163 4.03 7.69 10.29
CA LEU A 163 4.54 6.40 10.75
C LEU A 163 5.06 6.46 12.20
N ALA A 164 5.59 7.59 12.65
CA ALA A 164 6.06 7.76 14.03
C ALA A 164 4.96 7.47 15.07
N LEU A 165 3.69 7.72 14.74
CA LEU A 165 2.55 7.49 15.64
C LEU A 165 2.07 6.03 15.69
N VAL A 166 2.44 5.22 14.69
CA VAL A 166 1.98 3.82 14.56
C VAL A 166 3.11 2.81 14.78
N LEU A 167 4.36 3.22 14.57
CA LEU A 167 5.55 2.39 14.75
C LEU A 167 5.58 1.67 16.11
N PRO A 168 5.20 2.27 17.26
CA PRO A 168 5.15 1.54 18.52
C PRO A 168 4.24 0.30 18.47
N ALA A 169 3.06 0.41 17.86
CA ALA A 169 2.11 -0.69 17.73
C ALA A 169 2.58 -1.73 16.71
N LEU A 170 3.10 -1.31 15.56
CA LEU A 170 3.65 -2.21 14.54
C LEU A 170 4.86 -2.99 15.07
N ALA A 171 5.78 -2.31 15.76
CA ALA A 171 6.91 -2.92 16.45
C ALA A 171 6.44 -3.90 17.54
N ALA A 172 5.43 -3.52 18.32
CA ALA A 172 4.86 -4.41 19.32
C ALA A 172 4.17 -5.63 18.70
N CYS A 173 3.67 -5.55 17.47
CA CYS A 173 3.02 -6.65 16.76
C CYS A 173 3.98 -7.53 15.94
N THR A 174 5.27 -7.19 15.89
CA THR A 174 6.28 -7.92 15.11
C THR A 174 7.20 -8.71 16.05
N GLU A 175 7.66 -9.87 15.58
CA GLU A 175 8.65 -10.69 16.28
C GLU A 175 10.00 -9.99 16.34
N SER A 176 10.82 -10.30 17.35
CA SER A 176 12.11 -9.63 17.56
C SER A 176 13.15 -9.94 16.48
N ASP A 177 13.02 -11.08 15.82
CA ASP A 177 13.84 -11.53 14.69
C ASP A 177 13.15 -11.33 13.33
N GLY A 178 11.91 -10.82 13.34
CA GLY A 178 11.11 -10.51 12.16
C GLY A 178 11.50 -9.22 11.45
N ASP A 179 10.74 -8.92 10.41
CA ASP A 179 10.94 -7.77 9.53
C ASP A 179 9.78 -6.76 9.65
N LEU A 180 10.11 -5.49 9.84
CA LEU A 180 9.19 -4.36 9.68
C LEU A 180 9.46 -3.70 8.33
N PHE A 181 8.43 -3.59 7.49
CA PHE A 181 8.55 -3.04 6.14
C PHE A 181 7.44 -2.02 5.82
N PRO A 182 7.38 -0.90 6.57
CA PRO A 182 6.41 0.16 6.31
C PRO A 182 6.76 0.98 5.05
N MET A 183 5.72 1.49 4.40
CA MET A 183 5.84 2.46 3.32
C MET A 183 5.78 3.89 3.88
N VAL A 184 6.90 4.59 3.80
CA VAL A 184 7.05 6.02 4.11
C VAL A 184 6.45 6.84 2.98
N LYS A 185 5.51 7.72 3.34
CA LYS A 185 4.86 8.67 2.43
C LYS A 185 5.22 10.09 2.84
N PRO A 186 6.22 10.73 2.21
CA PRO A 186 6.72 12.04 2.65
C PRO A 186 5.62 13.08 2.90
N GLN A 187 4.55 13.08 2.11
CA GLN A 187 3.40 13.98 2.24
C GLN A 187 2.63 13.86 3.58
N PHE A 188 2.82 12.77 4.34
CA PHE A 188 2.23 12.59 5.66
C PHE A 188 3.24 12.77 6.80
N GLU A 189 4.52 12.98 6.47
CA GLU A 189 5.62 13.09 7.44
C GLU A 189 6.19 14.51 7.56
N VAL A 190 6.22 15.29 6.48
CA VAL A 190 6.90 16.60 6.46
C VAL A 190 6.15 17.73 7.17
N GLY A 191 4.91 17.51 7.64
CA GLY A 191 4.07 18.58 8.21
C GLY A 191 3.38 19.42 7.13
N ARG A 192 2.26 20.08 7.50
CA ARG A 192 1.36 20.74 6.53
C ARG A 192 2.00 21.95 5.84
N GLU A 193 2.88 22.64 6.56
CA GLU A 193 3.59 23.83 6.13
C GLU A 193 4.66 23.57 5.05
N ARG A 194 5.10 22.32 4.90
CA ARG A 194 6.10 21.89 3.92
C ARG A 194 5.49 21.13 2.72
N LEU A 195 4.15 21.10 2.62
CA LEU A 195 3.45 20.53 1.47
C LEU A 195 3.35 21.54 0.33
N GLY A 196 3.84 21.16 -0.85
CA GLY A 196 3.66 21.95 -2.06
C GLY A 196 2.21 21.94 -2.56
N SER A 197 1.97 22.64 -3.68
CA SER A 197 0.67 22.62 -4.37
C SER A 197 0.23 21.18 -4.69
N GLY A 198 -1.03 20.87 -4.40
CA GLY A 198 -1.61 19.54 -4.59
C GLY A 198 -1.23 18.50 -3.53
N GLY A 199 -0.53 18.88 -2.44
CA GLY A 199 -0.11 17.94 -1.41
C GLY A 199 1.06 17.04 -1.85
N VAL A 200 1.92 17.55 -2.74
CA VAL A 200 3.05 16.80 -3.32
C VAL A 200 4.37 17.33 -2.77
N VAL A 201 5.24 16.42 -2.33
CA VAL A 201 6.60 16.72 -1.82
C VAL A 201 7.63 16.55 -2.94
N ARG A 202 7.93 17.66 -3.62
CA ARG A 202 8.87 17.69 -4.78
C ARG A 202 10.33 17.80 -4.38
N ASP A 203 10.63 18.46 -3.26
CA ASP A 203 12.00 18.62 -2.79
C ASP A 203 12.58 17.26 -2.34
N PRO A 204 13.63 16.75 -3.00
CA PRO A 204 14.27 15.49 -2.62
C PRO A 204 14.83 15.50 -1.18
N GLN A 205 15.27 16.66 -0.69
CA GLN A 205 15.77 16.80 0.67
C GLN A 205 14.66 16.69 1.71
N LEU A 206 13.46 17.20 1.40
CA LEU A 206 12.29 16.99 2.25
C LEU A 206 11.85 15.52 2.28
N ARG A 207 11.95 14.82 1.14
CA ARG A 207 11.69 13.37 1.09
C ARG A 207 12.71 12.61 1.93
N ALA A 208 14.01 12.93 1.80
CA ALA A 208 15.07 12.32 2.60
C ALA A 208 14.86 12.55 4.10
N GLY A 209 14.56 13.79 4.48
CA GLY A 209 14.26 14.15 5.88
C GLY A 209 13.05 13.39 6.44
N ALA A 210 12.00 13.14 5.62
CA ALA A 210 10.86 12.34 6.02
C ALA A 210 11.26 10.88 6.32
N VAL A 211 12.03 10.24 5.43
CA VAL A 211 12.48 8.85 5.63
C VAL A 211 13.42 8.74 6.83
N LEU A 212 14.35 9.69 6.99
CA LEU A 212 15.26 9.74 8.15
C LEU A 212 14.51 9.93 9.46
N SER A 213 13.50 10.81 9.50
CA SER A 213 12.65 11.00 10.68
C SER A 213 11.97 9.69 11.11
N VAL A 214 11.42 8.94 10.15
CA VAL A 214 10.81 7.62 10.42
C VAL A 214 11.86 6.61 10.89
N ALA A 215 13.04 6.59 10.26
CA ALA A 215 14.15 5.72 10.64
C ALA A 215 14.62 5.99 12.07
N HIS A 216 14.74 7.26 12.48
CA HIS A 216 15.12 7.65 13.83
C HIS A 216 14.03 7.31 14.84
N ALA A 217 12.75 7.51 14.50
CA ALA A 217 11.62 7.10 15.33
C ALA A 217 11.60 5.57 15.55
N ALA A 218 11.91 4.79 14.51
CA ALA A 218 12.06 3.34 14.62
C ALA A 218 13.27 2.94 15.48
N ALA A 219 14.41 3.63 15.32
CA ALA A 219 15.62 3.35 16.07
C ALA A 219 15.42 3.57 17.59
N ALA A 220 14.62 4.57 17.98
CA ALA A 220 14.22 4.79 19.37
C ALA A 220 13.41 3.62 19.97
N LEU A 221 12.84 2.75 19.13
CA LEU A 221 12.11 1.53 19.51
C LEU A 221 12.96 0.25 19.36
N GLY A 222 14.26 0.41 19.06
CA GLY A 222 15.22 -0.67 18.83
C GLY A 222 15.15 -1.30 17.43
N TRP A 223 14.48 -0.65 16.48
CA TRP A 223 14.36 -1.09 15.09
C TRP A 223 15.21 -0.23 14.19
N TYR A 224 16.20 -0.84 13.53
CA TYR A 224 17.20 -0.09 12.76
C TYR A 224 17.05 -0.34 11.25
N PRO A 225 17.38 0.65 10.41
CA PRO A 225 17.35 0.51 8.96
C PRO A 225 18.27 -0.62 8.47
N ALA A 226 17.68 -1.54 7.73
CA ALA A 226 18.36 -2.59 6.97
C ALA A 226 18.40 -2.26 5.46
N GLY A 227 17.46 -1.47 4.96
CA GLY A 227 17.36 -1.06 3.57
C GLY A 227 16.32 0.03 3.34
N VAL A 228 16.44 0.77 2.24
CA VAL A 228 15.40 1.68 1.74
C VAL A 228 15.31 1.56 0.22
N VAL A 229 14.09 1.58 -0.31
CA VAL A 229 13.85 1.58 -1.76
C VAL A 229 12.66 2.48 -2.10
N ALA A 230 12.71 3.15 -3.25
CA ALA A 230 11.55 3.86 -3.78
C ALA A 230 10.47 2.86 -4.23
N SER A 231 9.21 3.18 -3.99
CA SER A 231 8.08 2.47 -4.57
C SER A 231 8.17 2.59 -6.11
N PRO A 232 7.99 1.49 -6.86
CA PRO A 232 8.04 1.50 -8.33
C PRO A 232 6.92 2.32 -8.97
N LEU A 233 5.86 2.64 -8.20
CA LEU A 233 4.75 3.47 -8.63
C LEU A 233 4.58 4.67 -7.69
N PRO A 234 4.31 5.86 -8.22
CA PRO A 234 4.00 7.01 -7.40
C PRO A 234 2.61 6.88 -6.75
N GLY A 235 2.40 7.60 -5.66
CA GLY A 235 1.08 7.79 -5.05
C GLY A 235 0.09 8.45 -6.03
N PRO A 236 -1.22 8.43 -5.76
CA PRO A 236 -2.24 8.94 -6.70
C PRO A 236 -2.06 10.39 -7.15
N ALA A 237 -1.45 11.23 -6.29
CA ALA A 237 -1.14 12.63 -6.58
C ALA A 237 0.27 12.86 -7.18
N GLY A 238 1.03 11.79 -7.46
CA GLY A 238 2.40 11.89 -7.99
C GLY A 238 3.49 11.94 -6.91
N ASN A 239 3.18 11.67 -5.64
CA ASN A 239 4.20 11.60 -4.60
C ASN A 239 5.08 10.37 -4.79
N VAL A 240 6.40 10.56 -4.73
CA VAL A 240 7.36 9.46 -4.59
C VAL A 240 7.30 8.94 -3.15
N GLU A 241 7.08 7.64 -3.02
CA GLU A 241 6.91 6.94 -1.74
C GLU A 241 8.04 5.91 -1.58
N PHE A 242 8.40 5.54 -0.35
CA PHE A 242 9.56 4.69 -0.08
C PHE A 242 9.18 3.54 0.85
N PHE A 243 9.72 2.36 0.64
CA PHE A 243 9.70 1.32 1.66
C PHE A 243 10.97 1.38 2.49
N LEU A 244 10.81 1.30 3.81
CA LEU A 244 11.90 1.27 4.77
C LEU A 244 11.94 -0.11 5.42
N TRP A 245 12.99 -0.89 5.17
CA TRP A 245 13.21 -2.18 5.81
C TRP A 245 13.90 -1.97 7.15
N LEU A 246 13.28 -2.48 8.21
CA LEU A 246 13.68 -2.29 9.59
C LEU A 246 13.84 -3.64 10.28
N ARG A 247 14.92 -3.80 11.04
CA ARG A 247 15.21 -5.02 11.83
C ARG A 247 15.72 -4.71 13.23
N ARG A 248 15.55 -5.65 14.14
CA ARG A 248 16.07 -5.62 15.52
C ARG A 248 17.48 -6.22 15.61
N THR A 249 18.40 -5.66 14.83
CA THR A 249 19.82 -6.10 14.74
C THR A 249 20.74 -5.43 15.75
N GLY A 250 20.24 -4.50 16.58
CA GLY A 250 21.03 -3.71 17.54
C GLY A 250 21.88 -2.59 16.91
N ARG A 251 21.97 -2.53 15.58
CA ARG A 251 22.59 -1.45 14.79
C ARG A 251 21.97 -1.36 13.40
N ALA A 252 22.07 -0.20 12.78
CA ALA A 252 21.68 -0.01 11.39
C ALA A 252 22.67 -0.71 10.44
N MET A 253 22.15 -1.28 9.35
CA MET A 253 22.95 -1.84 8.25
C MET A 253 23.23 -0.79 7.17
N ILE A 254 22.39 0.24 7.09
CA ILE A 254 22.62 1.44 6.28
C ILE A 254 22.58 2.68 7.19
N ASP A 255 23.45 3.65 6.90
CA ASP A 255 23.50 4.91 7.66
C ASP A 255 22.62 6.01 7.05
N ASP A 256 22.52 7.14 7.75
CA ASP A 256 21.74 8.30 7.33
C ASP A 256 22.18 8.86 5.97
N GLY A 257 23.48 8.80 5.66
CA GLY A 257 24.04 9.27 4.39
C GLY A 257 23.61 8.39 3.22
N GLN A 258 23.61 7.07 3.41
CA GLN A 258 23.13 6.10 2.43
C GLN A 258 21.61 6.25 2.21
N ILE A 259 20.82 6.41 3.28
CA ILE A 259 19.38 6.67 3.17
C ILE A 259 19.12 7.95 2.38
N ALA A 260 19.79 9.05 2.74
CA ALA A 260 19.62 10.33 2.06
C ALA A 260 20.01 10.25 0.59
N HIS A 261 21.11 9.56 0.27
CA HIS A 261 21.55 9.37 -1.11
C HIS A 261 20.48 8.63 -1.93
N ILE A 262 20.03 7.46 -1.48
CA ILE A 262 19.00 6.65 -2.19
C ILE A 262 17.71 7.46 -2.40
N VAL A 263 17.26 8.19 -1.38
CA VAL A 263 16.01 8.95 -1.45
C VAL A 263 16.13 10.18 -2.36
N THR A 264 17.27 10.85 -2.37
CA THR A 264 17.48 12.05 -3.19
C THR A 264 17.71 11.71 -4.67
N THR A 265 18.27 10.53 -4.97
CA THR A 265 18.48 10.05 -6.35
C THR A 265 17.31 9.25 -6.90
N ALA A 266 16.30 8.94 -6.09
CA ALA A 266 15.08 8.31 -6.58
C ALA A 266 14.38 9.23 -7.57
N GLU A 267 14.34 8.82 -8.84
CA GLU A 267 13.68 9.56 -9.91
C GLU A 267 12.19 9.73 -9.63
N GLU A 268 11.62 10.85 -10.06
CA GLU A 268 10.17 11.00 -10.14
C GLU A 268 9.70 10.07 -11.27
N ALA A 269 9.21 8.88 -10.91
CA ALA A 269 8.65 7.92 -11.86
C ALA A 269 7.61 8.65 -12.74
N GLN A 270 7.92 8.77 -14.04
CA GLN A 270 7.16 9.50 -15.06
C GLN A 270 5.74 8.96 -15.24
#